data_AF-A0A653BDI9-F1
#
_entry.id   AF-A0A653BDI9-F1
#
_cell.length_a   1.000
_cell.length_b   1.000
_cell.length_c   1.000
_cell.angle_alpha   90.00
_cell.angle_beta   90.00
_cell.angle_gamma   90.00
#
_symmetry.space_group_name_H-M   'P 1'
#
loop_
_entity.id
_entity.type
_entity.pdbx_description
1 polymer ?
#
loop_
_entity_poly.entity_id
_entity_poly.type
_entity_poly.pdbx_seq_one_letter_code
_entity_poly.pdbx_strand_id
1 'polypeptide(L)'
;MPKLKKIDKKKAVTFQLVHRSQQDPLIADEDAPQRVLVPIEGKEAKKDREKRIDEQHKYGIYYDDDCNYLEFLKETRDNTLEWPEHVEEELSKRIEKAKATLPSTVFPSKGYAVSHISF
;
A
#
# COMPACT_ATOMS: atom_id res chain seq x y z
N MET A 1 20.59 -35.60 34.31
CA MET A 1 19.78 -34.86 33.31
C MET A 1 20.67 -33.86 32.59
N PRO A 2 20.66 -33.80 31.25
CA PRO A 2 21.45 -32.82 30.51
C PRO A 2 20.93 -31.41 30.80
N LYS A 3 21.83 -30.50 31.21
CA LYS A 3 21.49 -29.10 31.46
C LYS A 3 21.28 -28.40 30.12
N LEU A 4 20.06 -27.88 29.88
CA LEU A 4 19.74 -27.09 28.69
C LEU A 4 20.62 -25.83 28.64
N LYS A 5 21.42 -25.71 27.59
CA LYS A 5 22.20 -24.50 27.30
C LYS A 5 21.21 -23.38 26.98
N LYS A 6 21.28 -22.26 27.72
CA LYS A 6 20.42 -21.10 27.49
C LYS A 6 20.86 -20.39 26.22
N ILE A 7 19.90 -19.96 25.41
CA ILE A 7 20.14 -19.22 24.17
C ILE A 7 20.44 -17.75 24.50
N ASP A 8 21.47 -17.19 23.86
CA ASP A 8 21.83 -15.78 23.99
C ASP A 8 20.82 -14.87 23.29
N LYS A 9 19.85 -14.34 24.05
CA LYS A 9 18.76 -13.49 23.54
C LYS A 9 19.21 -12.25 22.76
N LYS A 10 20.43 -11.78 22.97
CA LYS A 10 21.00 -10.61 22.28
C LYS A 10 21.50 -10.93 20.86
N LYS A 11 21.85 -12.19 20.61
CA LYS A 11 22.33 -12.68 19.30
C LYS A 11 21.29 -13.58 18.61
N ALA A 12 20.13 -13.74 19.22
CA ALA A 12 19.08 -14.61 18.71
C ALA A 12 18.34 -13.93 17.57
N VAL A 13 18.21 -14.63 16.44
CA VAL A 13 17.36 -14.24 15.31
C VAL A 13 15.99 -14.88 15.50
N THR A 14 14.93 -14.12 15.24
CA THR A 14 13.56 -14.60 15.38
C THR A 14 12.96 -14.79 13.99
N PHE A 15 12.33 -15.93 13.77
CA PHE A 15 11.68 -16.26 12.52
C PHE A 15 10.18 -16.46 12.75
N GLN A 16 9.39 -15.98 11.80
CA GLN A 16 7.98 -16.32 11.68
C GLN A 16 7.83 -17.56 10.79
N LEU A 17 7.00 -18.50 11.22
CA LEU A 17 6.66 -19.66 10.40
C LEU A 17 5.41 -19.33 9.56
N VAL A 18 5.58 -19.14 8.25
CA VAL A 18 4.53 -18.70 7.31
C VAL A 18 4.27 -19.76 6.24
N HIS A 19 3.09 -19.76 5.63
CA HIS A 19 2.79 -20.58 4.45
C HIS A 19 3.61 -20.12 3.24
N ARG A 20 3.90 -21.04 2.32
CA ARG A 20 4.55 -20.69 1.05
C ARG A 20 3.64 -19.73 0.25
N SER A 21 4.25 -18.79 -0.46
CA SER A 21 3.50 -17.91 -1.34
C SER A 21 3.00 -18.68 -2.57
N GLN A 22 1.93 -18.21 -3.20
CA GLN A 22 1.42 -18.81 -4.44
C GLN A 22 2.41 -18.68 -5.61
N GLN A 23 3.38 -17.77 -5.50
CA GLN A 23 4.46 -17.57 -6.47
C GLN A 23 5.76 -18.31 -6.09
N ASP A 24 5.78 -19.09 -5.00
CA ASP A 24 6.94 -19.89 -4.62
C ASP A 24 7.03 -21.11 -5.57
N PRO A 25 8.11 -21.26 -6.36
CA PRO A 25 8.24 -22.34 -7.34
C PRO A 25 8.21 -23.74 -6.73
N LEU A 26 8.55 -23.86 -5.45
CA LEU A 26 8.58 -25.13 -4.74
C LEU A 26 7.22 -25.46 -4.07
N ILE A 27 6.15 -24.70 -4.37
CA ILE A 27 4.81 -24.97 -3.81
C ILE A 27 4.18 -26.27 -4.34
N ALA A 28 4.56 -26.68 -5.56
CA ALA A 28 4.08 -27.90 -6.20
C ALA A 28 4.95 -29.13 -5.90
N ASP A 29 6.01 -28.97 -5.11
CA ASP A 29 6.91 -30.04 -4.72
C ASP A 29 6.44 -30.70 -3.42
N GLU A 30 5.98 -31.94 -3.51
CA GLU A 30 5.44 -32.73 -2.38
C GLU A 30 6.52 -33.12 -1.35
N ASP A 31 7.81 -33.14 -1.75
CA ASP A 31 8.92 -33.40 -0.83
C ASP A 31 9.33 -32.15 -0.04
N ALA A 32 8.86 -30.98 -0.46
CA ALA A 32 9.21 -29.72 0.18
C ALA A 32 8.30 -29.40 1.38
N PRO A 33 8.83 -28.76 2.44
CA PRO A 33 8.04 -28.44 3.61
C PRO A 33 6.97 -27.36 3.31
N GLN A 34 5.76 -27.58 3.82
CA GLN A 34 4.60 -26.69 3.62
C GLN A 34 4.79 -25.24 4.14
N ARG A 35 5.79 -24.99 5.00
CA ARG A 35 5.98 -23.70 5.68
C ARG A 35 7.43 -23.23 5.58
N VAL A 36 7.60 -21.92 5.45
CA VAL A 36 8.91 -21.25 5.30
C VAL A 36 9.14 -20.34 6.52
N LEU A 37 10.41 -20.24 6.93
CA LEU A 37 10.85 -19.34 7.99
C LEU A 37 11.19 -17.97 7.40
N VAL A 38 10.42 -16.95 7.78
CA VAL A 38 10.66 -15.55 7.39
C VAL A 38 11.32 -14.83 8.57
N PRO A 39 12.48 -14.18 8.40
CA PRO A 39 13.11 -13.43 9.48
C PRO A 39 12.21 -12.24 9.85
N ILE A 40 11.94 -12.09 11.15
CA ILE A 40 11.31 -10.88 11.68
C ILE A 40 12.44 -9.92 12.05
N GLU A 41 12.40 -8.70 11.53
CA GLU A 41 13.33 -7.66 11.96
C GLU A 41 13.23 -7.47 13.47
N GLY A 42 14.34 -7.71 14.15
CA GLY A 42 14.41 -7.74 15.60
C GLY A 42 14.24 -6.36 16.23
N LYS A 43 14.40 -6.31 17.56
CA LYS A 43 14.31 -5.11 18.43
C LYS A 43 15.10 -3.88 17.96
N GLU A 44 16.04 -4.04 17.04
CA GLU A 44 16.77 -2.96 16.35
C GLU A 44 15.78 -1.96 15.71
N ALA A 45 14.77 -2.46 14.98
CA ALA A 45 13.73 -1.60 14.37
C ALA A 45 12.94 -0.78 15.40
N LYS A 46 12.78 -1.30 16.63
CA LYS A 46 12.14 -0.56 17.73
C LYS A 46 13.01 0.56 18.28
N LYS A 47 14.33 0.35 18.37
CA LYS A 47 15.27 1.40 18.81
C LYS A 47 15.35 2.54 17.81
N ASP A 48 15.31 2.21 16.51
CA ASP A 48 15.35 3.23 15.47
C ASP A 48 14.03 4.03 15.41
N ARG A 49 12.90 3.39 15.74
CA ARG A 49 11.63 4.07 15.96
C ARG A 49 11.71 5.11 17.09
N GLU A 50 12.33 4.74 18.21
CA GLU A 50 12.43 5.60 19.41
C GLU A 50 13.30 6.84 19.15
N LYS A 51 14.46 6.67 18.49
CA LYS A 51 15.32 7.79 18.06
C LYS A 51 14.60 8.73 17.10
N ARG A 52 13.83 8.17 16.16
CA ARG A 52 13.05 8.95 15.19
C ARG A 52 11.99 9.81 15.87
N ILE A 53 11.34 9.28 16.91
CA ILE A 53 10.34 10.02 17.70
C ILE A 53 11.01 11.16 18.48
N ASP A 54 12.15 10.92 19.11
CA ASP A 54 12.90 11.96 19.84
C ASP A 54 13.32 13.13 18.92
N GLU A 55 13.77 12.82 17.69
CA GLU A 55 14.09 13.84 16.69
C GLU A 55 12.84 14.62 16.25
N GLN A 56 11.71 13.94 16.03
CA GLN A 56 10.43 14.60 15.68
C GLN A 56 9.98 15.56 16.79
N HIS A 57 10.05 15.13 18.05
CA HIS A 57 9.68 15.95 19.21
C HIS A 57 10.60 17.18 19.35
N LYS A 58 11.90 17.03 19.05
CA LYS A 58 12.85 18.14 19.01
C LYS A 58 12.44 19.24 18.02
N TYR A 59 11.80 18.87 16.91
CA TYR A 59 11.26 19.81 15.92
C TYR A 59 9.79 20.16 16.13
N GLY A 60 9.18 19.75 17.26
CA GLY A 60 7.78 20.01 17.58
C GLY A 60 6.79 19.26 16.68
N ILE A 61 7.24 18.19 16.01
CA ILE A 61 6.41 17.32 15.19
C ILE A 61 5.89 16.21 16.10
N TYR A 62 4.58 16.24 16.37
CA TYR A 62 3.88 15.22 17.13
C TYR A 62 2.86 14.58 16.20
N TYR A 63 2.95 13.26 16.05
CA TYR A 63 1.92 12.49 15.37
C TYR A 63 0.95 11.97 16.44
N ASP A 64 -0.32 12.33 16.33
CA ASP A 64 -1.38 11.80 17.21
C ASP A 64 -1.68 10.31 16.91
N ASP A 65 -1.31 9.86 15.71
CA ASP A 65 -1.52 8.51 15.23
C ASP A 65 -0.19 7.86 14.86
N ASP A 66 0.07 6.65 15.35
CA ASP A 66 1.21 5.80 14.95
C ASP A 66 1.06 5.23 13.52
N CYS A 67 0.08 5.71 12.75
CA CYS A 67 -0.31 5.17 11.45
C CYS A 67 0.75 5.45 10.38
N ASN A 68 1.32 4.39 9.82
CA ASN A 68 2.16 4.47 8.63
C ASN A 68 1.28 4.47 7.37
N TYR A 69 0.84 5.66 6.93
CA TYR A 69 0.07 5.81 5.70
C TYR A 69 0.77 5.27 4.44
N LEU A 70 2.11 5.07 4.49
CA LEU A 70 2.88 4.51 3.38
C LEU A 70 2.76 2.98 3.28
N GLU A 71 2.26 2.30 4.31
CA GLU A 71 2.07 0.84 4.30
C GLU A 71 0.98 0.38 3.33
N PHE A 72 0.06 1.29 2.97
CA PHE A 72 -0.99 1.04 1.97
C PHE A 72 -0.58 1.43 0.54
N LEU A 73 0.61 2.01 0.35
CA LEU A 73 1.09 2.32 -0.99
C LEU A 73 1.57 1.02 -1.67
N LYS A 74 1.03 0.74 -2.86
CA LYS A 74 1.59 -0.30 -3.72
C LYS A 74 3.01 0.09 -4.11
N GLU A 75 3.91 -0.88 -4.04
CA GLU A 75 5.30 -0.71 -4.46
C GLU A 75 5.33 -0.30 -5.94
N THR A 76 6.22 0.63 -6.33
CA THR A 76 6.27 1.17 -7.71
C THR A 76 6.57 0.12 -8.78
N ARG A 77 6.95 -1.10 -8.38
CA ARG A 77 7.13 -2.25 -9.27
C ARG A 77 5.79 -2.90 -9.65
N ASP A 78 4.78 -2.79 -8.79
CA ASP A 78 3.40 -3.24 -8.98
C ASP A 78 2.50 -2.08 -9.45
N ASN A 79 2.94 -1.35 -10.47
CA ASN A 79 2.15 -0.30 -11.13
C ASN A 79 1.09 -0.87 -12.10
N THR A 80 0.67 -2.11 -11.93
CA THR A 80 -0.48 -2.65 -12.65
C THR A 80 -1.73 -1.93 -12.11
N LEU A 81 -2.08 -0.80 -12.73
CA LEU A 81 -3.39 -0.19 -12.58
C LEU A 81 -4.41 -1.14 -13.20
N GLU A 82 -4.93 -2.06 -12.39
CA GLU A 82 -6.17 -2.75 -12.71
C GLU A 82 -7.30 -1.76 -12.53
N TRP A 83 -7.66 -1.10 -13.62
CA TRP A 83 -8.96 -0.47 -13.73
C TRP A 83 -9.99 -1.60 -13.72
N PRO A 84 -11.04 -1.53 -12.87
CA PRO A 84 -12.14 -2.48 -12.95
C PRO A 84 -12.63 -2.56 -14.40
N GLU A 85 -12.88 -3.77 -14.91
CA GLU A 85 -13.26 -4.04 -16.31
C GLU A 85 -14.43 -3.17 -16.82
N HIS A 86 -15.22 -2.58 -15.91
CA HIS A 86 -16.44 -1.86 -16.21
C HIS A 86 -16.35 -0.35 -15.91
N VAL A 87 -15.16 0.22 -15.71
CA VAL A 87 -15.01 1.66 -15.41
C VAL A 87 -15.66 2.53 -16.48
N GLU A 88 -15.50 2.18 -17.76
CA GLU A 88 -16.09 2.91 -18.88
C GLU A 88 -17.62 2.80 -18.91
N GLU A 89 -18.16 1.62 -18.56
CA GLU A 89 -19.60 1.40 -18.45
C GLU A 89 -20.19 2.16 -17.25
N GLU A 90 -19.49 2.21 -16.12
CA GLU A 90 -19.92 2.96 -14.96
C GLU A 90 -19.88 4.48 -15.19
N LEU A 91 -18.83 4.97 -15.86
CA LEU A 91 -18.71 6.38 -16.23
C LEU A 91 -19.78 6.80 -17.22
N SER A 92 -20.04 5.99 -18.25
CA SER A 92 -21.13 6.26 -19.20
C SER A 92 -22.50 6.24 -18.53
N LYS A 93 -22.78 5.27 -17.63
CA LYS A 93 -24.02 5.26 -16.81
C LYS A 93 -24.14 6.51 -15.95
N ARG A 94 -23.04 7.00 -15.35
CA ARG A 94 -23.02 8.24 -14.57
C ARG A 94 -23.24 9.48 -15.44
N ILE A 95 -22.66 9.53 -16.64
CA ILE A 95 -22.82 10.64 -17.59
C ILE A 95 -24.26 10.68 -18.11
N GLU A 96 -24.86 9.55 -18.48
CA GLU A 96 -26.27 9.47 -18.88
C GLU A 96 -27.21 9.85 -17.74
N LYS A 97 -26.89 9.43 -16.50
CA LYS A 97 -27.64 9.85 -15.31
C LYS A 97 -27.45 11.34 -14.98
N ALA A 98 -26.31 11.92 -15.32
CA ALA A 98 -25.96 13.32 -15.12
C ALA A 98 -26.33 14.22 -16.31
N LYS A 99 -26.92 13.68 -17.39
CA LYS A 99 -27.57 14.46 -18.47
C LYS A 99 -28.87 15.10 -17.94
N ALA A 100 -28.73 15.96 -16.96
CA ALA A 100 -29.72 16.98 -16.65
C ALA A 100 -29.51 18.12 -17.65
N THR A 101 -30.53 18.43 -18.45
CA THR A 101 -30.52 19.63 -19.29
C THR A 101 -30.70 20.86 -18.41
N LEU A 102 -29.61 21.40 -17.90
CA LEU A 102 -29.62 22.68 -17.21
C LEU A 102 -29.80 23.79 -18.26
N PRO A 103 -30.76 24.71 -18.09
CA PRO A 103 -30.93 25.81 -19.03
C PRO A 103 -29.69 26.70 -18.99
N SER A 104 -29.29 27.25 -20.15
CA SER A 104 -28.06 28.04 -20.30
C SER A 104 -27.95 29.24 -19.36
N THR A 105 -29.07 29.69 -18.79
CA THR A 105 -29.15 30.71 -17.72
C THR A 105 -28.50 30.30 -16.39
N VAL A 106 -28.27 29.01 -16.13
CA VAL A 106 -27.63 28.52 -14.88
C VAL A 106 -26.11 28.67 -14.95
N PHE A 107 -25.53 28.78 -16.14
CA PHE A 107 -24.10 28.94 -16.31
C PHE A 107 -23.71 30.43 -16.32
N PRO A 108 -22.77 30.88 -15.47
CA PRO A 108 -22.41 32.29 -15.35
C PRO A 108 -21.67 32.87 -16.56
N SER A 109 -21.32 32.04 -17.55
CA SER A 109 -20.62 32.48 -18.76
C SER A 109 -21.36 32.08 -20.03
N LYS A 110 -21.50 33.03 -20.96
CA LYS A 110 -21.96 32.78 -22.33
C LYS A 110 -20.78 32.16 -23.08
N GLY A 111 -20.86 30.86 -23.41
CA GLY A 111 -19.84 30.19 -24.20
C GLY A 111 -19.75 30.83 -25.59
N TYR A 112 -18.60 31.45 -25.91
CA TYR A 112 -18.29 31.85 -27.28
C TYR A 112 -17.84 30.61 -28.05
N ALA A 113 -18.55 30.27 -29.12
CA ALA A 113 -18.13 29.22 -30.04
C ALA A 113 -16.80 29.65 -30.67
N VAL A 114 -15.73 28.89 -30.42
CA VAL A 114 -14.44 29.08 -31.08
C VAL A 114 -14.62 28.67 -32.54
N SER A 115 -14.71 29.66 -33.42
CA SER A 115 -14.69 29.47 -34.85
C SER A 115 -13.38 28.78 -35.26
N HIS A 116 -13.48 27.67 -35.98
CA HIS A 116 -12.36 27.02 -36.67
C HIS A 116 -11.57 28.07 -37.47
N ILE A 117 -10.30 28.28 -37.10
CA ILE A 117 -9.34 28.96 -37.96
C ILE A 117 -8.73 27.88 -38.83
N SER A 118 -9.14 27.84 -40.09
CA SER A 118 -8.49 27.01 -41.11
C SER A 118 -7.13 27.62 -41.46
N PHE A 119 -6.09 26.80 -41.46
CA PHE A 119 -4.78 27.12 -42.05
C PHE A 119 -4.84 27.02 -43.58
#